data_AF-A0A3D3GBZ6-F1
#
_entry.id   AF-A0A3D3GBZ6-F1
#
_cell.length_a   1.000
_cell.length_b   1.000
_cell.length_c   1.000
_cell.angle_alpha   90.00
_cell.angle_beta   90.00
_cell.angle_gamma   90.00
#
_symmetry.space_group_name_H-M   'P 1'
#
loop_
_entity.id
_entity.type
_entity.pdbx_description
1 polymer ?
#
loop_
_entity_poly.entity_id
_entity_poly.type
_entity_poly.pdbx_seq_one_letter_code
_entity_poly.pdbx_strand_id
1 'polypeptide(L)'
;MLTAAYALISVHTLLMLMDEVGFHYRREIPRWERIGHPLDTLTVLVPIALALHSPVTTYYWIAAVFSCIFVAKDEWVHARLCKGTEHFIHALLFLLHPLLFFCIAVLVRQAPNFLLFYLLAAGVFGLYQIIFWNFYAKQAPDQQPDV
;
A
#
# COMPACT_ATOMS: atom_id res chain seq x y z
N MET A 1 8.96 -18.97 11.27
CA MET A 1 8.60 -17.53 11.33
C MET A 1 9.08 -16.78 10.09
N LEU A 2 10.37 -16.84 9.73
CA LEU A 2 10.93 -16.24 8.50
C LEU A 2 10.16 -16.56 7.22
N THR A 3 9.95 -17.85 6.93
CA THR A 3 9.22 -18.29 5.72
C THR A 3 7.81 -17.73 5.65
N ALA A 4 7.11 -17.71 6.79
CA ALA A 4 5.76 -17.14 6.87
C ALA A 4 5.76 -15.63 6.64
N ALA A 5 6.76 -14.90 7.15
CA ALA A 5 6.90 -13.47 6.91
C ALA A 5 7.15 -13.16 5.42
N TYR A 6 8.06 -13.89 4.77
CA TYR A 6 8.29 -13.75 3.33
C TYR A 6 7.05 -14.09 2.50
N ALA A 7 6.35 -15.18 2.85
CA ALA A 7 5.14 -15.58 2.17
C ALA A 7 4.04 -14.51 2.31
N LEU A 8 3.83 -13.97 3.52
CA LEU A 8 2.84 -12.93 3.77
C LEU A 8 3.15 -11.65 2.99
N ILE A 9 4.41 -11.17 3.02
CA ILE A 9 4.84 -10.00 2.26
C ILE A 9 4.59 -10.25 0.76
N SER A 10 4.93 -11.44 0.26
CA SER A 10 4.78 -11.79 -1.14
C SER A 10 3.29 -11.83 -1.55
N VAL A 11 2.42 -12.42 -0.74
CA VAL A 11 0.96 -12.41 -0.99
C VAL A 11 0.43 -10.98 -0.98
N HIS A 12 0.81 -10.17 0.01
CA HIS A 12 0.41 -8.76 0.07
C HIS A 12 0.86 -8.00 -1.19
N THR A 13 2.12 -8.15 -1.62
CA THR A 13 2.64 -7.52 -2.84
C THR A 13 1.90 -7.98 -4.08
N LEU A 14 1.59 -9.27 -4.21
CA LEU A 14 0.83 -9.79 -5.36
C LEU A 14 -0.58 -9.22 -5.43
N LEU A 15 -1.28 -9.15 -4.29
CA LEU A 15 -2.61 -8.55 -4.21
C LEU A 15 -2.56 -7.05 -4.56
N MET A 16 -1.56 -6.32 -4.08
CA MET A 16 -1.35 -4.90 -4.40
C MET A 16 -1.13 -4.70 -5.90
N LEU A 17 -0.35 -5.57 -6.54
CA LEU A 17 -0.14 -5.53 -7.99
C LEU A 17 -1.40 -5.90 -8.78
N MET A 18 -2.19 -6.86 -8.28
CA MET A 18 -3.49 -7.20 -8.87
C MET A 18 -4.47 -6.02 -8.80
N ASP A 19 -4.49 -5.31 -7.67
CA ASP A 19 -5.29 -4.11 -7.46
C ASP A 19 -4.90 -3.00 -8.43
N GLU A 20 -3.62 -2.65 -8.42
CA GLU A 20 -3.07 -1.54 -9.21
C GLU A 20 -3.07 -1.79 -10.73
N VAL A 21 -2.50 -2.92 -11.17
CA VAL A 21 -2.32 -3.21 -12.61
C VAL A 21 -3.56 -3.89 -13.20
N GLY A 22 -4.35 -4.55 -12.36
CA GLY A 22 -5.56 -5.25 -12.78
C GLY A 22 -6.80 -4.35 -12.74
N PHE A 23 -7.17 -3.88 -11.55
CA PHE A 23 -8.43 -3.17 -11.35
C PHE A 23 -8.32 -1.68 -11.64
N HIS A 24 -7.36 -0.97 -11.04
CA HIS A 24 -7.18 0.47 -11.27
C HIS A 24 -6.95 0.77 -12.75
N TYR A 25 -6.10 0.00 -13.43
CA TYR A 25 -5.87 0.16 -14.87
C TYR A 25 -7.15 0.05 -15.72
N ARG A 26 -8.07 -0.86 -15.35
CA ARG A 26 -9.32 -1.07 -16.10
C ARG A 26 -10.40 -0.06 -15.77
N ARG A 27 -10.50 0.34 -14.50
CA ARG A 27 -11.50 1.29 -14.01
C ARG A 27 -11.13 2.74 -14.36
N GLU A 28 -9.84 3.00 -14.53
CA GLU A 28 -9.24 4.33 -14.47
C GLU A 28 -9.48 4.97 -13.08
N ILE A 29 -8.54 5.79 -12.59
CA ILE A 29 -8.66 6.36 -11.25
C ILE A 29 -9.04 7.85 -11.25
N PRO A 30 -9.95 8.29 -10.35
CA PRO A 30 -10.32 9.69 -10.15
C PRO A 30 -9.18 10.48 -9.52
N ARG A 31 -9.29 11.81 -9.50
CA ARG A 31 -8.19 12.70 -9.03
C ARG A 31 -7.78 12.43 -7.60
N TRP A 32 -8.75 12.09 -6.75
CA TRP A 32 -8.51 11.82 -5.34
C TRP A 32 -7.56 10.63 -5.14
N GLU A 33 -7.81 9.52 -5.84
CA GLU A 33 -6.97 8.30 -5.78
C GLU A 33 -5.55 8.59 -6.33
N ARG A 34 -5.41 9.45 -7.35
CA ARG A 34 -4.08 9.84 -7.91
C ARG A 34 -3.15 10.51 -6.91
N ILE A 35 -3.70 11.25 -5.95
CA ILE A 35 -2.95 11.92 -4.89
C ILE A 35 -2.89 11.02 -3.65
N GLY A 36 -3.97 10.30 -3.38
CA GLY A 36 -4.08 9.32 -2.30
C GLY A 36 -2.98 8.27 -2.37
N HIS A 37 -2.87 7.54 -3.49
CA HIS A 37 -1.97 6.38 -3.59
C HIS A 37 -0.48 6.73 -3.33
N PRO A 38 0.07 7.85 -3.86
CA PRO A 38 1.41 8.28 -3.47
C PRO A 38 1.55 8.56 -1.97
N LEU A 39 0.56 9.20 -1.35
CA LEU A 39 0.56 9.45 0.10
C LEU A 39 0.49 8.14 0.88
N ASP A 40 -0.34 7.20 0.45
CA ASP A 40 -0.45 5.86 1.04
C ASP A 40 0.90 5.15 1.01
N THR A 41 1.55 5.10 -0.16
CA THR A 41 2.89 4.56 -0.31
C THR A 41 3.90 5.25 0.62
N LEU A 42 3.88 6.58 0.72
CA LEU A 42 4.75 7.30 1.65
C LEU A 42 4.51 6.88 3.10
N THR A 43 3.25 6.71 3.53
CA THR A 43 2.95 6.26 4.89
C THR A 43 3.47 4.84 5.18
N VAL A 44 3.63 4.00 4.16
CA VAL A 44 4.22 2.65 4.28
C VAL A 44 5.75 2.71 4.30
N LEU A 45 6.37 3.58 3.49
CA LEU A 45 7.83 3.71 3.43
C LEU A 45 8.41 4.21 4.76
N VAL A 46 7.72 5.11 5.46
CA VAL A 46 8.17 5.68 6.74
C VAL A 46 8.47 4.61 7.81
N PRO A 47 7.54 3.71 8.20
CA PRO A 47 7.84 2.68 9.18
C PRO A 47 8.94 1.71 8.70
N ILE A 48 9.03 1.39 7.41
CA ILE A 48 10.11 0.53 6.88
C ILE A 48 11.47 1.22 7.07
N ALA A 49 11.57 2.52 6.72
CA ALA A 49 12.78 3.30 6.89
C ALA A 49 13.19 3.43 8.37
N LEU A 50 12.21 3.67 9.27
CA LEU A 50 12.45 3.72 10.72
C LEU A 50 13.00 2.39 11.25
N ALA A 51 12.43 1.26 10.81
CA ALA A 51 12.90 -0.07 11.20
C ALA A 51 14.33 -0.34 10.70
N LEU A 52 14.66 0.07 9.48
CA LEU A 52 16.01 -0.12 8.92
C LEU A 52 17.07 0.75 9.61
N HIS A 53 16.69 1.95 10.04
CA HIS A 53 17.61 2.89 10.67
C HIS A 53 17.85 2.61 12.16
N SER A 54 16.83 2.12 12.87
CA SER A 54 16.85 1.98 14.34
C SER A 54 16.17 0.69 14.79
N PRO A 55 16.45 0.19 16.03
CA PRO A 55 15.62 -0.85 16.60
C PRO A 55 14.13 -0.50 16.51
N VAL A 56 13.26 -1.49 16.40
CA VAL A 56 11.81 -1.27 16.42
C VAL A 56 11.42 -0.52 17.71
N THR A 57 11.00 0.73 17.56
CA THR A 57 10.66 1.65 18.66
C THR A 57 9.16 1.94 18.72
N THR A 58 8.72 2.69 19.73
CA THR A 58 7.36 3.23 19.78
C THR A 58 7.01 4.06 18.55
N TYR A 59 7.97 4.82 18.00
CA TYR A 59 7.75 5.63 16.79
C TYR A 59 7.47 4.77 15.56
N TYR A 60 8.10 3.60 15.45
CA TYR A 60 7.77 2.63 14.41
C TYR A 60 6.30 2.20 14.48
N TRP A 61 5.82 1.83 15.67
CA TRP A 61 4.44 1.38 15.85
C TRP A 61 3.43 2.51 15.64
N ILE A 62 3.74 3.73 16.06
CA ILE A 62 2.92 4.92 15.76
C ILE A 62 2.81 5.11 14.25
N ALA A 63 3.92 5.06 13.52
CA ALA A 63 3.93 5.20 12.07
C ALA A 63 3.19 4.07 11.36
N ALA A 64 3.34 2.82 11.82
CA ALA A 64 2.64 1.66 11.28
C ALA A 64 1.11 1.76 11.49
N VAL A 65 0.67 2.12 12.69
CA VAL A 65 -0.75 2.34 13.00
C VAL A 65 -1.30 3.51 12.19
N PHE A 66 -0.55 4.61 12.10
CA PHE A 66 -0.92 5.75 11.27
C PHE A 66 -1.10 5.34 9.81
N SER A 67 -0.17 4.55 9.25
CA SER A 67 -0.31 4.03 7.89
C SER A 67 -1.56 3.16 7.73
N CYS A 68 -1.85 2.24 8.65
CA CYS A 68 -3.08 1.44 8.61
C CYS A 68 -4.34 2.31 8.59
N ILE A 69 -4.41 3.34 9.44
CA ILE A 69 -5.55 4.25 9.49
C ILE A 69 -5.62 5.11 8.22
N PHE A 70 -4.47 5.58 7.73
CA PHE A 70 -4.40 6.47 6.59
C PHE A 70 -4.88 5.80 5.32
N VAL A 71 -4.39 4.58 5.01
CA VAL A 71 -4.84 3.84 3.82
C VAL A 71 -6.31 3.43 3.94
N ALA A 72 -6.82 3.18 5.17
CA ALA A 72 -8.23 2.85 5.37
C ALA A 72 -9.21 3.90 4.84
N LYS A 73 -8.75 5.15 4.60
CA LYS A 73 -9.55 6.20 3.94
C LYS A 73 -10.08 5.77 2.57
N ASP A 74 -9.35 4.92 1.85
CA ASP A 74 -9.70 4.58 0.47
C ASP A 74 -10.93 3.69 0.40
N GLU A 75 -11.28 3.04 1.51
CA GLU A 75 -12.47 2.21 1.63
C GLU A 75 -13.76 2.98 1.31
N TRP A 76 -13.84 4.27 1.66
CA TRP A 76 -15.02 5.09 1.32
C TRP A 76 -15.19 5.28 -0.17
N VAL A 77 -14.09 5.33 -0.91
CA VAL A 77 -14.08 5.46 -2.38
C VAL A 77 -14.35 4.10 -3.00
N HIS A 78 -13.70 3.05 -2.50
CA HIS A 78 -13.87 1.68 -3.00
C HIS A 78 -15.29 1.17 -2.83
N ALA A 79 -15.94 1.45 -1.70
CA ALA A 79 -17.34 1.10 -1.47
C ALA A 79 -18.32 1.72 -2.49
N ARG A 80 -17.93 2.82 -3.15
CA ARG A 80 -18.76 3.51 -4.15
C ARG A 80 -18.44 3.09 -5.57
N LEU A 81 -17.15 2.92 -5.88
CA LEU A 81 -16.67 2.79 -7.25
C LEU A 81 -16.34 1.34 -7.66
N CYS A 82 -16.07 0.47 -6.70
CA CYS A 82 -15.53 -0.86 -6.97
C CYS A 82 -16.63 -1.93 -7.07
N LYS A 83 -16.40 -2.91 -7.95
CA LYS A 83 -17.21 -4.13 -7.97
C LYS A 83 -16.80 -5.03 -6.82
N GLY A 84 -17.68 -5.95 -6.40
CA GLY A 84 -17.45 -6.81 -5.23
C GLY A 84 -16.11 -7.56 -5.21
N THR A 85 -15.56 -7.95 -6.38
CA THR A 85 -14.23 -8.61 -6.44
C THR A 85 -13.05 -7.68 -6.17
N GLU A 86 -13.09 -6.47 -6.71
CA GLU A 86 -12.07 -5.42 -6.47
C GLU A 86 -12.12 -5.01 -4.99
N HIS A 87 -13.34 -4.77 -4.50
CA HIS A 87 -13.59 -4.45 -3.10
C HIS A 87 -13.11 -5.55 -2.14
N PHE A 88 -13.33 -6.83 -2.47
CA PHE A 88 -12.84 -7.95 -1.67
C PHE A 88 -11.29 -8.01 -1.62
N ILE A 89 -10.61 -7.76 -2.75
CA ILE A 89 -9.14 -7.75 -2.78
C ILE A 89 -8.59 -6.60 -1.95
N HIS A 90 -9.21 -5.43 -2.05
CA HIS A 90 -8.84 -4.26 -1.26
C HIS A 90 -9.05 -4.49 0.25
N ALA A 91 -10.19 -5.08 0.64
CA ALA A 91 -10.44 -5.49 2.03
C ALA A 91 -9.40 -6.51 2.54
N LEU A 92 -8.97 -7.44 1.69
CA LEU A 92 -7.93 -8.40 2.04
C LEU A 92 -6.56 -7.72 2.23
N LEU A 93 -6.23 -6.73 1.39
CA LEU A 93 -5.03 -5.90 1.56
C LEU A 93 -5.04 -5.19 2.92
N PHE A 94 -6.17 -4.59 3.31
CA PHE A 94 -6.31 -3.96 4.62
C PHE A 94 -6.11 -4.93 5.79
N LEU A 95 -6.65 -6.15 5.69
CA LEU A 95 -6.47 -7.17 6.71
C LEU A 95 -4.99 -7.58 6.83
N LEU A 96 -4.27 -7.65 5.71
CA LEU A 96 -2.87 -8.05 5.67
C LEU A 96 -1.90 -6.93 6.05
N HIS A 97 -2.29 -5.66 5.90
CA HIS A 97 -1.44 -4.49 6.16
C HIS A 97 -0.84 -4.42 7.57
N PRO A 98 -1.59 -4.60 8.68
CA PRO A 98 -0.99 -4.65 10.02
C PRO A 98 -0.05 -5.84 10.20
N LEU A 99 -0.33 -6.98 9.53
CA LEU A 99 0.53 -8.16 9.57
C LEU A 99 1.82 -7.94 8.77
N LEU A 100 1.77 -7.16 7.68
CA LEU A 100 2.94 -6.71 6.92
C LEU A 100 3.91 -5.95 7.84
N PHE A 101 3.41 -5.00 8.64
CA PHE A 101 4.27 -4.28 9.59
C PHE A 101 4.83 -5.20 10.68
N PHE A 102 4.02 -6.12 11.22
CA PHE A 102 4.56 -7.12 12.15
C PHE A 102 5.69 -7.96 11.52
N CYS A 103 5.55 -8.37 10.26
CA CYS A 103 6.58 -9.10 9.52
C CYS A 103 7.84 -8.26 9.32
N ILE A 104 7.72 -6.98 8.97
CA ILE A 104 8.84 -6.03 8.85
C ILE A 104 9.60 -5.92 10.18
N ALA A 105 8.89 -5.75 11.30
CA ALA A 105 9.49 -5.64 12.63
C ALA A 105 10.32 -6.90 13.00
N VAL A 106 9.87 -8.09 12.60
CA VAL A 106 10.59 -9.35 12.81
C VAL A 106 11.78 -9.49 11.86
N LEU A 107 11.60 -9.15 10.58
CA LEU A 107 12.59 -9.36 9.53
C LEU A 107 13.77 -8.39 9.61
N VAL A 108 13.61 -7.22 10.21
CA VAL A 108 14.65 -6.18 10.12
C VAL A 108 16.00 -6.57 10.71
N ARG A 109 16.02 -7.44 11.71
CA ARG A 109 17.26 -7.99 12.28
C ARG A 109 17.80 -9.19 11.52
N GLN A 110 16.95 -9.89 10.79
CA GLN A 110 17.26 -11.19 10.19
C GLN A 110 17.61 -11.06 8.70
N ALA A 111 17.01 -10.08 8.02
CA ALA A 111 17.12 -9.85 6.58
C ALA A 111 17.06 -8.36 6.22
N PRO A 112 17.94 -7.49 6.77
CA PRO A 112 17.93 -6.06 6.50
C PRO A 112 18.10 -5.73 5.02
N ASN A 113 18.92 -6.50 4.28
CA ASN A 113 19.10 -6.31 2.84
C ASN A 113 17.82 -6.56 2.05
N PHE A 114 17.02 -7.55 2.45
CA PHE A 114 15.72 -7.80 1.84
C PHE A 114 14.77 -6.64 2.11
N LEU A 115 14.74 -6.11 3.33
CA LEU A 115 13.89 -4.95 3.65
C LEU A 115 14.36 -3.67 2.95
N LEU A 116 15.66 -3.48 2.75
CA LEU A 116 16.18 -2.38 1.93
C LEU A 116 15.72 -2.53 0.48
N PHE A 117 15.83 -3.73 -0.09
CA PHE A 117 15.28 -4.02 -1.42
C PHE A 117 13.77 -3.74 -1.47
N TYR A 118 13.01 -4.20 -0.47
CA TYR A 118 11.57 -3.99 -0.39
C TYR A 118 11.21 -2.50 -0.28
N LEU A 119 11.94 -1.72 0.52
CA LEU A 119 11.80 -0.26 0.62
C LEU A 119 12.02 0.41 -0.74
N LEU A 120 13.11 0.06 -1.43
CA LEU A 120 13.45 0.63 -2.73
C LEU A 120 12.42 0.24 -3.79
N ALA A 121 11.99 -1.03 -3.81
CA ALA A 121 10.96 -1.50 -4.72
C ALA A 121 9.61 -0.80 -4.49
N ALA A 122 9.19 -0.63 -3.23
CA ALA A 122 8.01 0.15 -2.89
C ALA A 122 8.15 1.63 -3.25
N GLY A 123 9.36 2.21 -3.10
CA GLY A 123 9.66 3.57 -3.55
C GLY A 123 9.54 3.73 -5.07
N VAL A 124 10.09 2.78 -5.83
CA VAL A 124 9.94 2.74 -7.30
C VAL A 124 8.48 2.57 -7.68
N PHE A 125 7.73 1.73 -6.98
CA PHE A 125 6.29 1.58 -7.19
C PHE A 125 5.52 2.89 -6.93
N GLY A 126 5.82 3.61 -5.85
CA GLY A 126 5.23 4.92 -5.59
C GLY A 126 5.57 5.95 -6.66
N LEU A 127 6.81 5.97 -7.17
CA LEU A 127 7.20 6.81 -8.30
C LEU A 127 6.44 6.43 -9.58
N TYR A 128 6.27 5.14 -9.83
CA TYR A 128 5.42 4.65 -10.91
C TYR A 128 4.00 5.19 -10.77
N GLN A 129 3.38 5.10 -9.58
CA GLN A 129 2.03 5.63 -9.35
C GLN A 129 1.94 7.12 -9.67
N ILE A 130 2.90 7.92 -9.18
CA ILE A 130 2.96 9.35 -9.47
C ILE A 130 3.07 9.60 -10.98
N ILE A 131 4.04 8.96 -11.64
CA ILE A 131 4.35 9.22 -13.04
C ILE A 131 3.23 8.73 -13.95
N PHE A 132 2.84 7.47 -13.81
CA PHE A 132 1.85 6.83 -14.66
C PHE A 132 0.50 7.53 -14.56
N TRP A 133 -0.02 7.71 -13.35
CA TRP A 133 -1.37 8.24 -13.17
C TRP A 133 -1.50 9.73 -13.43
N ASN A 134 -0.46 10.52 -13.18
CA ASN A 134 -0.54 11.97 -13.39
C ASN A 134 -0.19 12.38 -14.83
N PHE A 135 0.64 11.62 -15.54
CA PHE A 135 1.16 12.03 -16.86
C PHE A 135 0.71 11.16 -18.03
N TYR A 136 0.40 9.87 -17.82
CA TYR A 136 0.10 8.94 -18.91
C TYR A 136 -1.35 8.45 -18.92
N ALA A 137 -1.91 8.14 -17.76
CA ALA A 137 -3.24 7.56 -17.68
C ALA A 137 -4.35 8.58 -17.88
N LYS A 138 -5.41 8.16 -18.59
CA LYS A 138 -6.64 8.93 -18.72
C LYS A 138 -7.30 9.10 -17.36
N GLN A 139 -7.91 10.25 -17.16
CA GLN A 139 -8.59 10.58 -15.92
C GLN A 139 -10.02 10.07 -15.99
N ALA A 140 -10.40 9.23 -15.03
CA ALA A 140 -11.80 8.93 -14.81
C ALA A 140 -12.53 10.22 -14.43
N PRO A 141 -13.77 10.43 -14.92
CA PRO A 141 -14.63 11.50 -14.41
C PRO A 141 -14.77 11.36 -12.90
N ASP A 142 -14.63 12.46 -12.15
CA ASP A 142 -14.97 12.46 -10.74
C ASP A 142 -16.49 12.25 -10.63
N GLN A 143 -16.93 11.06 -10.20
CA GLN A 143 -18.35 10.82 -9.97
C GLN A 143 -18.77 11.64 -8.73
N GLN A 144 -19.65 12.62 -8.94
CA GLN A 144 -20.25 13.36 -7.84
C GLN A 144 -20.99 12.37 -6.93
N PRO A 145 -20.86 12.50 -5.60
CA PRO A 145 -21.68 11.71 -4.70
C PRO A 145 -23.16 11.99 -5.00
N ASP A 146 -23.94 10.94 -5.25
CA ASP A 146 -25.39 11.02 -5.08
C ASP A 146 -25.62 11.40 -3.61
N VAL A 147 -26.00 12.66 -3.39
CA VAL A 147 -26.27 13.24 -2.06
C VAL A 147 -27.57 12.68 -1.50
#